data_AF-A0A2V2YNN9-F1
#
_entry.id   AF-A0A2V2YNN9-F1
#
_cell.length_a   1.000
_cell.length_b   1.000
_cell.length_c   1.000
_cell.angle_alpha   90.00
_cell.angle_beta   90.00
_cell.angle_gamma   90.00
#
_symmetry.space_group_name_H-M   'P 1'
#
loop_
_entity.id
_entity.type
_entity.pdbx_description
1 polymer ?
#
loop_
_entity_poly.entity_id
_entity_poly.type
_entity_poly.pdbx_seq_one_letter_code
_entity_poly.pdbx_strand_id
1 'polypeptide(L)' 'MAKVQPVIKCEIDPMKPVPEICAVIMAVTPYHPQQEDAILLGVQEAIQKRRDQLAKQTTRKEEQQNG' A
#
# COMPACT_ATOMS: atom_id res chain seq x y z
N MET A 1 16.08 11.54 27.87
CA MET A 1 15.86 10.07 27.80
C MET A 1 16.04 9.61 26.36
N ALA A 2 16.65 8.45 26.13
CA ALA A 2 16.73 7.87 24.79
C ALA A 2 15.32 7.48 24.30
N LYS A 3 15.00 7.77 23.03
CA LYS A 3 13.79 7.29 22.35
C LYS A 3 14.18 6.10 21.50
N VAL A 4 13.59 4.94 21.76
CA VAL A 4 13.76 3.72 20.95
C VAL A 4 12.65 3.69 19.90
N GLN A 5 13.02 3.54 18.63
CA GLN A 5 12.08 3.45 17.50
C GLN A 5 12.47 2.26 16.61
N PRO A 6 11.52 1.41 16.22
CA PRO A 6 11.80 0.34 15.27
C PRO A 6 12.05 0.93 13.88
N VAL A 7 13.10 0.47 13.20
CA VAL A 7 13.41 0.81 11.81
C VAL A 7 13.31 -0.46 10.98
N ILE A 8 12.41 -0.46 10.00
CA ILE A 8 12.28 -1.54 9.02
C ILE A 8 12.96 -1.06 7.73
N LYS A 9 13.97 -1.81 7.28
CA LYS A 9 14.65 -1.59 6.00
C LYS A 9 14.28 -2.73 5.05
N CYS A 10 13.74 -2.39 3.88
CA CYS A 10 13.38 -3.35 2.84
C CYS A 10 13.97 -2.91 1.50
N GLU A 11 14.45 -3.87 0.73
CA GLU A 11 14.83 -3.68 -0.67
C GLU A 11 13.74 -4.33 -1.52
N ILE A 12 13.27 -3.60 -2.55
CA ILE A 12 12.15 -4.02 -3.40
C ILE A 12 12.72 -4.30 -4.80
N ASP A 13 12.62 -5.54 -5.27
CA ASP A 13 12.73 -5.94 -6.66
C ASP A 13 11.51 -5.44 -7.46
N PRO A 14 11.68 -4.44 -8.34
CA PRO A 14 10.58 -3.91 -9.14
C PRO A 14 10.00 -4.94 -10.13
N MET A 15 10.68 -6.05 -10.40
CA MET A 15 10.15 -7.15 -11.22
C MET A 15 9.22 -8.08 -10.43
N LYS A 16 9.28 -8.06 -9.08
CA LYS A 16 8.47 -8.88 -8.18
C LYS A 16 7.98 -8.10 -6.94
N PRO A 17 7.31 -6.95 -7.11
CA PRO A 17 7.06 -6.02 -6.00
C PRO A 17 6.00 -6.50 -5.00
N VAL A 18 5.05 -7.35 -5.43
CA VAL A 18 3.90 -7.72 -4.59
C VAL A 18 4.31 -8.58 -3.38
N PRO A 19 5.06 -9.69 -3.53
CA PRO A 19 5.56 -10.46 -2.39
C PRO A 19 6.35 -9.62 -1.38
N GLU A 20 7.13 -8.65 -1.86
CA GLU A 20 7.99 -7.82 -1.01
C GLU A 20 7.19 -6.78 -0.23
N ILE A 21 6.18 -6.17 -0.85
CA ILE A 21 5.24 -5.29 -0.16
C ILE A 21 4.49 -6.07 0.93
N CYS A 22 4.07 -7.32 0.65
CA CYS A 22 3.46 -8.18 1.65
C CYS A 22 4.44 -8.48 2.81
N ALA A 23 5.72 -8.72 2.52
CA ALA A 23 6.75 -8.91 3.54
C ALA A 23 6.93 -7.68 4.44
N VAL A 24 6.87 -6.47 3.88
CA VAL A 24 6.92 -5.22 4.66
C VAL A 24 5.74 -5.13 5.62
N ILE A 25 4.52 -5.44 5.17
CA ILE A 25 3.32 -5.42 6.01
C ILE A 25 3.47 -6.41 7.18
N MET A 26 3.89 -7.64 6.90
CA MET A 26 4.14 -8.66 7.93
C MET A 26 5.25 -8.25 8.92
N ALA A 27 6.22 -7.43 8.51
CA ALA A 27 7.25 -6.92 9.40
C ALA A 27 6.74 -5.84 10.37
N VAL A 28 5.64 -5.16 10.01
CA VAL A 28 5.03 -4.08 10.83
C VAL A 28 4.03 -4.64 11.85
N THR A 29 3.28 -5.70 11.50
CA THR A 29 2.19 -6.22 12.34
C THR A 29 2.59 -6.61 13.77
N PRO A 30 3.81 -7.12 14.07
CA PRO A 30 4.20 -7.46 15.44
C PRO A 30 4.29 -6.25 16.38
N TYR A 31 4.49 -5.04 15.86
CA TYR A 31 4.51 -3.80 16.64
C TYR A 31 3.10 -3.30 17.00
N HIS A 32 2.06 -3.93 16.44
CA HIS A 32 0.66 -3.56 16.59
C HIS A 32 -0.21 -4.79 16.91
N PRO A 33 -0.02 -5.43 18.07
CA PRO A 33 -0.77 -6.63 18.44
C PRO A 33 -2.28 -6.34 18.44
N GLN A 34 -3.07 -7.32 17.99
CA GLN A 34 -4.54 -7.25 17.86
C GLN A 34 -5.07 -6.28 16.79
N GLN A 35 -4.21 -5.56 16.07
CA GLN A 35 -4.61 -4.62 15.02
C GLN A 35 -4.31 -5.14 13.61
N GLU A 36 -3.76 -6.35 13.49
CA GLU A 36 -3.37 -6.92 12.19
C GLU A 36 -4.50 -6.90 11.17
N ASP A 37 -5.68 -7.42 11.52
CA ASP A 37 -6.84 -7.43 10.62
C ASP A 37 -7.27 -6.00 10.22
N ALA A 38 -7.29 -5.06 11.16
CA ALA A 38 -7.62 -3.66 10.90
C ALA A 38 -6.59 -2.97 9.98
N ILE A 39 -5.30 -3.30 10.13
CA ILE A 39 -4.23 -2.81 9.25
C ILE A 39 -4.43 -3.37 7.83
N LEU A 40 -4.69 -4.67 7.71
CA LEU A 40 -4.91 -5.31 6.41
C LEU A 40 -6.13 -4.72 5.69
N LEU A 41 -7.23 -4.50 6.42
CA LEU A 41 -8.43 -3.86 5.89
C LEU A 41 -8.16 -2.43 5.43
N GLY A 42 -7.47 -1.63 6.25
CA GLY A 42 -7.10 -0.25 5.89
C GLY A 42 -6.20 -0.17 4.64
N VAL A 43 -5.25 -1.11 4.50
CA VAL A 43 -4.42 -1.23 3.30
C VAL A 43 -5.27 -1.58 2.07
N GLN A 44 -6.20 -2.52 2.20
CA GLN A 44 -7.12 -2.89 1.12
C GLN A 44 -7.94 -1.68 0.63
N GLU A 45 -8.53 -0.92 1.54
CA GLU A 45 -9.31 0.29 1.22
C GLU A 45 -8.47 1.33 0.50
N ALA A 46 -7.25 1.58 0.98
CA ALA A 46 -6.33 2.54 0.35
C ALA A 46 -5.96 2.12 -1.09
N ILE A 47 -5.71 0.83 -1.32
CA ILE A 47 -5.43 0.29 -2.65
C ILE A 47 -6.66 0.45 -3.55
N GLN A 48 -7.85 0.08 -3.08
CA GLN A 48 -9.07 0.20 -3.86
C GLN A 48 -9.32 1.66 -4.27
N LYS A 49 -9.21 2.60 -3.33
CA LYS A 49 -9.31 4.04 -3.60
C LYS A 49 -8.33 4.50 -4.69
N ARG A 50 -7.09 4.00 -4.67
CA ARG A 50 -6.10 4.33 -5.70
C ARG A 50 -6.49 3.78 -7.08
N ARG A 51 -7.02 2.55 -7.14
CA ARG A 51 -7.51 1.94 -8.38
C ARG A 51 -8.68 2.72 -8.97
N ASP A 52 -9.63 3.12 -8.14
CA ASP A 52 -10.78 3.91 -8.56
C ASP A 52 -10.36 5.27 -9.14
N GLN A 53 -9.36 5.91 -8.52
CA GLN A 53 -8.78 7.17 -9.03
C GLN A 53 -8.12 6.98 -10.41
N LEU A 54 -7.39 5.89 -10.62
CA LEU A 54 -6.78 5.56 -11.91
C LEU A 54 -7.86 5.32 -12.98
N ALA A 55 -8.90 4.54 -12.66
CA ALA A 55 -10.00 4.28 -13.57
C ALA A 55 -10.70 5.59 -14.01
N LYS A 56 -10.94 6.52 -13.07
CA LYS A 56 -11.50 7.86 -13.35
C LYS A 56 -10.57 8.79 -14.13
N GLN A 57 -9.26 8.54 -14.12
CA GLN A 57 -8.30 9.30 -14.92
C GLN A 57 -8.25 8.78 -16.37
N THR A 58 -8.40 7.47 -16.56
CA THR A 58 -8.49 6.86 -17.89
C THR A 58 -9.72 7.36 -18.65
N THR A 59 -10.90 7.33 -18.01
CA THR A 59 -12.16 7.82 -18.63
C THR A 59 -12.08 9.28 -19.06
N ARG A 60 -11.48 10.15 -18.22
CA ARG A 60 -11.31 11.58 -18.56
C ARG A 60 -10.35 11.83 -19.72
N LYS A 61 -9.37 10.96 -19.96
CA LYS A 61 -8.45 11.07 -21.11
C LYS A 61 -9.13 10.65 -22.41
N GLU A 62 -9.99 9.64 -22.38
CA GLU A 62 -10.73 9.14 -23.55
C GLU A 62 -11.78 10.15 -24.02
N GLU A 63 -12.47 10.84 -23.10
CA GLU A 63 -13.43 11.90 -23.42
C GLU A 63 -12.77 13.15 -24.06
N GLN A 64 -11.53 13.45 -23.70
CA GLN A 64 -10.76 14.59 -24.26
C GLN A 64 -10.12 14.28 -25.63
N GLN A 65 -10.03 13.00 -26.03
CA GLN A 65 -9.42 12.59 -27.30
C GLN A 65 -10.44 12.41 -28.43
N ASN A 66 -11.74 12.35 -28.12
CA ASN A 66 -12.83 12.09 -29.06
C ASN A 66 -13.78 13.30 -29.27
N GLY A 67 -13.39 14.50 -28.83
CA GLY A 67 -14.10 15.77 -29.07
C GLY A 67 -13.23 16.74 -29.84
#